data_AF-A0A1D2SUT9-F1
#
_entry.id   AF-A0A1D2SUT9-F1
#
_cell.length_a   1.000
_cell.length_b   1.000
_cell.length_c   1.000
_cell.angle_alpha   90.00
_cell.angle_beta   90.00
_cell.angle_gamma   90.00
#
_symmetry.space_group_name_H-M   'P 1'
#
loop_
_entity.id
_entity.type
_entity.pdbx_description
1 polymer ?
#
loop_
_entity_poly.entity_id
_entity_poly.type
_entity_poly.pdbx_seq_one_letter_code
_entity_poly.pdbx_strand_id
1 'polypeptide(L)' 'MSEYARCLAPEDLEMLARVLARSLPAASTSEDREMQAASLVCLFGSGVTDETRLMQLMKDCHRSYGPGSRPSLQSASL' A
#
# COMPACT_ATOMS: atom_id res chain seq x y z
N MET A 1 18.94 -4.93 16.69
CA MET A 1 17.62 -5.00 16.02
C MET A 1 17.22 -3.57 15.67
N SER A 2 17.02 -3.34 14.37
CA SER A 2 16.40 -2.15 13.73
C SER A 2 16.98 -0.78 14.06
N GLU A 3 18.17 -0.50 13.57
CA GLU A 3 18.58 0.86 13.24
C GLU A 3 17.90 1.28 11.92
N TYR A 4 17.73 2.59 11.74
CA TYR A 4 17.17 3.30 10.58
C TYR A 4 15.64 3.44 10.54
N ALA A 5 15.13 4.33 11.39
CA ALA A 5 14.18 5.33 10.89
C ALA A 5 14.94 6.16 9.83
N ARG A 6 15.04 5.65 8.60
CA ARG A 6 15.54 6.43 7.47
C ARG A 6 14.56 7.59 7.32
N CYS A 7 15.00 8.79 7.67
CA CYS A 7 14.24 10.00 7.37
C CYS A 7 14.03 10.02 5.85
N LEU A 8 12.77 10.05 5.42
CA LEU A 8 12.44 10.19 4.01
C LEU A 8 12.98 11.54 3.53
N ALA A 9 13.76 11.53 2.46
CA ALA A 9 14.14 12.76 1.81
C ALA A 9 12.87 13.41 1.22
N PRO A 10 12.83 14.75 1.06
CA PRO A 10 11.69 15.41 0.42
C PRO A 10 11.40 14.84 -0.98
N GLU A 11 12.43 14.44 -1.72
CA GLU A 11 12.28 13.82 -3.05
C GLU A 11 11.59 12.45 -2.97
N ASP A 12 11.89 11.67 -1.92
CA ASP A 12 11.23 10.38 -1.67
C ASP A 12 9.75 10.59 -1.36
N LEU A 13 9.42 11.59 -0.52
CA LEU A 13 8.03 11.95 -0.21
C LEU A 13 7.25 12.36 -1.45
N GLU A 14 7.86 13.15 -2.35
CA GLU A 14 7.23 13.54 -3.61
C GLU A 14 7.01 12.34 -4.56
N MET A 15 7.98 11.41 -4.63
CA MET A 15 7.81 10.17 -5.38
C MET A 15 6.65 9.33 -4.81
N LEU A 16 6.63 9.10 -3.50
CA LEU A 16 5.59 8.32 -2.83
C LEU A 16 4.20 8.96 -3.03
N ALA A 17 4.10 10.29 -2.92
CA ALA A 17 2.86 11.01 -3.20
C ALA A 17 2.37 10.81 -4.66
N ARG A 18 3.29 10.86 -5.64
CA ARG A 18 2.97 10.60 -7.05
C ARG A 18 2.52 9.16 -7.31
N VAL A 19 3.19 8.19 -6.70
CA VAL A 19 2.81 6.77 -6.80
C VAL A 19 1.41 6.57 -6.23
N LEU A 20 1.15 7.08 -5.02
CA LEU A 20 -0.14 6.95 -4.34
C LEU A 20 -1.28 7.59 -5.15
N ALA A 21 -1.07 8.79 -5.68
CA ALA A 21 -2.05 9.48 -6.51
C ALA A 21 -2.39 8.71 -7.81
N ARG A 22 -1.43 7.95 -8.34
CA ARG A 22 -1.60 7.14 -9.57
C ARG A 22 -2.13 5.74 -9.32
N SER A 23 -1.98 5.21 -8.11
CA SER A 23 -2.45 3.86 -7.73
C SER A 23 -3.90 3.85 -7.24
N LEU A 24 -4.43 5.00 -6.80
CA LEU A 24 -5.78 5.12 -6.27
C LEU A 24 -6.82 5.38 -7.37
N PRO A 25 -7.93 4.62 -7.42
CA PRO A 25 -9.09 5.00 -8.21
C PRO A 25 -9.73 6.29 -7.67
N ALA A 26 -10.35 7.09 -8.54
CA ALA A 26 -10.97 8.37 -8.17
C ALA A 26 -12.09 8.25 -7.11
N ALA A 27 -12.66 7.06 -6.95
CA ALA A 27 -13.73 6.76 -6.00
C ALA A 27 -13.24 6.13 -4.67
N SER A 28 -11.94 6.15 -4.40
CA SER A 28 -11.36 5.54 -3.17
C SER A 28 -11.87 6.23 -1.91
N THR A 29 -12.23 5.46 -0.88
CA THR A 29 -12.59 6.02 0.43
C THR A 29 -11.34 6.52 1.17
N SER A 30 -11.52 7.31 2.24
CA SER A 30 -10.38 7.74 3.07
C SER A 30 -9.59 6.53 3.60
N GLU A 31 -10.29 5.48 4.01
CA GLU A 31 -9.69 4.25 4.55
C GLU A 31 -8.84 3.52 3.49
N ASP A 32 -9.32 3.40 2.25
CA ASP A 32 -8.54 2.81 1.14
C ASP A 32 -7.25 3.60 0.89
N ARG A 33 -7.32 4.93 1.00
CA ARG A 33 -6.16 5.81 0.81
C ARG A 33 -5.13 5.63 1.92
N GLU A 34 -5.58 5.55 3.17
CA GLU A 34 -4.71 5.30 4.32
C GLU A 34 -4.05 3.93 4.24
N MET A 35 -4.81 2.90 3.86
CA MET A 35 -4.29 1.53 3.70
C MET A 35 -3.26 1.44 2.56
N GLN A 36 -3.52 2.10 1.43
CA GLN A 36 -2.53 2.18 0.34
C GLN A 36 -1.29 2.96 0.76
N ALA A 37 -1.44 4.09 1.45
CA ALA A 37 -0.31 4.88 1.93
C ALA A 37 0.57 4.05 2.90
N ALA A 38 -0.04 3.31 3.83
CA ALA A 38 0.67 2.42 4.74
C ALA A 38 1.44 1.32 3.97
N SER A 39 0.78 0.68 3.00
CA SER A 39 1.40 -0.35 2.16
C SER A 39 2.58 0.19 1.36
N LEU A 40 2.44 1.40 0.81
CA LEU A 40 3.48 2.08 0.05
C LEU A 40 4.71 2.41 0.91
N VAL A 41 4.49 2.91 2.12
CA VAL A 41 5.58 3.17 3.09
C VAL A 41 6.29 1.88 3.49
N CYS A 42 5.56 0.77 3.69
CA CYS A 42 6.17 -0.52 3.98
C CYS A 42 7.02 -1.05 2.82
N LEU A 43 6.55 -0.93 1.57
CA LEU A 43 7.32 -1.32 0.38
C LEU A 43 8.60 -0.50 0.26
N PHE A 44 8.51 0.81 0.42
CA PHE A 44 9.68 1.68 0.40
C PHE A 44 10.67 1.33 1.54
N GLY A 45 10.16 1.11 2.75
CA GLY A 45 10.94 0.67 3.91
C GLY A 45 11.65 -0.67 3.72
N SER A 46 11.10 -1.58 2.89
CA SER A 46 11.75 -2.83 2.52
C SER A 46 12.88 -2.68 1.48
N GLY A 47 13.15 -1.46 1.01
CA GLY A 47 14.19 -1.14 0.04
C GLY A 47 13.71 -1.05 -1.40
N VAL A 48 12.40 -1.05 -1.66
CA VAL A 48 11.85 -0.78 -3.00
C VAL A 48 11.79 0.73 -3.21
N THR A 49 12.83 1.30 -3.80
CA THR A 49 12.94 2.76 -4.02
C THR A 49 12.68 3.18 -5.47
N ASP A 50 12.46 2.22 -6.39
CA ASP A 50 12.14 2.51 -7.78
C ASP A 50 10.65 2.81 -7.96
N GLU A 51 10.34 3.99 -8.53
CA GLU A 51 8.97 4.47 -8.73
C GLU A 51 8.14 3.50 -9.58
N THR A 52 8.71 2.97 -10.66
CA THR A 52 8.00 2.08 -11.59
C THR A 52 7.66 0.76 -10.91
N ARG A 53 8.60 0.22 -10.13
CA ARG A 53 8.41 -1.00 -9.36
C ARG A 53 7.37 -0.81 -8.26
N LEU A 54 7.39 0.31 -7.54
CA LEU A 54 6.37 0.63 -6.53
C LEU A 54 4.97 0.71 -7.16
N MET A 55 4.83 1.38 -8.30
CA MET A 55 3.54 1.42 -9.01
C MET A 55 3.04 0.04 -9.44
N GLN A 56 3.91 -0.83 -9.94
CA GLN A 56 3.52 -2.19 -10.31
C GLN A 56 3.02 -2.97 -9.11
N LEU A 57 3.79 -2.97 -8.01
CA LEU A 57 3.43 -3.68 -6.78
C LEU A 57 2.12 -3.15 -6.17
N MET A 58 1.89 -1.84 -6.24
CA MET A 58 0.66 -1.24 -5.76
C MET A 58 -0.57 -1.62 -6.60
N LYS A 59 -0.41 -1.74 -7.91
CA LYS A 59 -1.47 -2.21 -8.81
C LYS A 59 -1.79 -3.69 -8.62
N ASP A 60 -0.77 -4.53 -8.42
CA ASP A 60 -0.96 -5.96 -8.14
C ASP A 60 -1.66 -6.19 -6.79
N CYS A 61 -1.32 -5.42 -5.75
CA CYS A 61 -2.03 -5.50 -4.47
C CYS A 61 -3.53 -5.24 -4.64
N HIS A 62 -3.92 -4.21 -5.40
CA HIS A 62 -5.33 -3.90 -5.66
C HIS A 62 -6.07 -5.02 -6.40
N ARG A 63 -5.37 -5.83 -7.19
CA ARG A 63 -5.98 -6.97 -7.89
C ARG A 63 -6.30 -8.14 -6.97
N SER A 64 -5.56 -8.27 -5.86
CA SER A 64 -5.77 -9.33 -4.86
C SER A 64 -6.84 -8.99 -3.82
N TYR A 65 -7.16 -7.71 -3.61
CA TYR A 65 -8.28 -7.28 -2.73
C TYR A 65 -9.62 -7.22 -3.46
N GLY A 66 -9.91 -8.22 -4.31
CA GLY A 66 -11.27 -8.44 -4.78
C GLY A 66 -12.21 -8.63 -3.57
N PRO A 67 -13.46 -8.12 -3.63
CA PRO A 67 -14.43 -8.24 -2.54
C PRO A 67 -14.85 -9.69 -2.37
N GLY A 68 -14.07 -10.49 -1.64
CA GLY A 68 -14.28 -11.93 -1.56
C GLY A 68 -13.63 -12.64 -0.38
N SER A 69 -12.68 -12.02 0.30
CA SER A 69 -12.03 -12.65 1.47
C SER A 69 -12.59 -12.09 2.77
N ARG A 70 -13.91 -12.19 2.96
CA ARG A 70 -14.43 -12.34 4.33
C ARG A 70 -13.94 -13.71 4.78
N PRO A 71 -13.18 -13.85 5.88
CA PRO A 71 -13.04 -15.16 6.50
C PRO A 71 -14.47 -15.59 6.82
N SER A 72 -14.92 -16.64 6.15
CA SER A 72 -16.19 -17.28 6.46
C SER A 72 -16.04 -17.77 7.89
N LEU A 73 -16.53 -16.96 8.85
CA LEU A 73 -16.74 -17.35 10.23
C LEU A 73 -17.77 -18.46 10.18
N GLN A 74 -17.26 -19.67 9.95
CA GLN A 74 -17.97 -20.92 10.02
C GLN A 74 -18.57 -20.96 11.42
N SER A 75 -19.86 -20.65 11.47
CA SER A 75 -20.68 -20.76 12.66
C SER A 75 -20.75 -22.25 12.96
N ALA A 76 -19.82 -22.74 13.77
CA ALA A 76 -19.96 -24.03 14.42
C ALA A 76 -21.03 -23.84 15.50
N SER A 77 -22.29 -24.02 15.11
CA SER A 77 -23.38 -24.21 16.07
C SER A 77 -23.25 -25.61 16.65
N LEU A 78 -23.19 -25.65 17.98
CA LEU A 78 -23.25 -26.82 18.86
C LEU A 78 -24.56 -27.58 18.72
#